data_AF-A0A3N5NA38-F1
#
_entry.id   AF-A0A3N5NA38-F1
#
_cell.length_a   1.000
_cell.length_b   1.000
_cell.length_c   1.000
_cell.angle_alpha   90.00
_cell.angle_beta   90.00
_cell.angle_gamma   90.00
#
_symmetry.space_group_name_H-M   'P 1'
#
loop_
_entity.id
_entity.type
_entity.pdbx_description
1 polymer ?
#
loop_
_entity_poly.entity_id
_entity_poly.type
_entity_poly.pdbx_seq_one_letter_code
_entity_poly.pdbx_strand_id
1 'polypeptide(L)'
;MCGAAEFSFAASAYDVLAAWKVLSSRSEVDGRRIGAQGHSRGGSAVLSAATRRFADSAVGPGNGLRSVLAAYPWSGHQFLDPGVGYTEVRILMGDRDEWCSPMQVQGHAQAIRLAGGKATLRLFAGAAHSFDRGTSLQRVEEASVSQAAPTSYLTDDGAFIHPLECDPNPALVDRDLMVYALKAGYGAKGATIGTRGDEADLFRADMLEFWQRTLQT
;
A
#
# COMPACT_ATOMS: atom_id res chain seq x y z
N MET A 1 -11.20 6.78 0.89
CA MET A 1 -10.45 6.67 2.15
C MET A 1 -10.79 5.31 2.72
N CYS A 2 -9.81 4.42 2.85
CA CYS A 2 -10.04 3.17 3.57
C CYS A 2 -10.34 3.54 5.03
N GLY A 3 -11.40 2.98 5.63
CA GLY A 3 -12.04 3.51 6.85
C GLY A 3 -11.08 3.83 8.00
N ALA A 4 -11.47 4.80 8.84
CA ALA A 4 -10.77 5.10 10.10
C ALA A 4 -10.81 3.85 10.99
N ALA A 5 -9.69 3.15 11.11
CA ALA A 5 -9.52 2.10 12.09
C ALA A 5 -9.00 2.70 13.40
N GLU A 6 -9.15 1.94 14.49
CA GLU A 6 -8.63 2.33 15.81
C GLU A 6 -7.11 2.54 15.83
N PHE A 7 -6.39 1.89 14.92
CA PHE A 7 -4.93 1.95 14.81
C PHE A 7 -4.49 2.74 13.57
N SER A 8 -3.36 3.44 13.65
CA SER A 8 -2.79 4.20 12.54
C SER A 8 -2.29 3.30 11.41
N PHE A 9 -2.00 3.87 10.24
CA PHE A 9 -1.32 3.13 9.17
C PHE A 9 0.10 2.71 9.56
N ALA A 10 0.81 3.56 10.32
CA ALA A 10 2.12 3.24 10.86
C ALA A 10 2.07 2.00 11.77
N ALA A 11 1.04 1.86 12.62
CA ALA A 11 0.87 0.68 13.45
C ALA A 11 0.70 -0.60 12.58
N SER A 12 -0.12 -0.54 11.52
CA SER A 12 -0.27 -1.69 10.61
C SER A 12 1.03 -2.07 9.90
N ALA A 13 1.84 -1.09 9.48
CA ALA A 13 3.15 -1.34 8.88
C ALA A 13 4.15 -1.93 9.90
N TYR A 14 4.10 -1.46 11.15
CA TYR A 14 4.89 -2.00 12.24
C TYR A 14 4.54 -3.46 12.52
N ASP A 15 3.25 -3.81 12.57
CA ASP A 15 2.81 -5.19 12.80
C ASP A 15 3.34 -6.16 11.73
N VAL A 16 3.40 -5.75 10.46
CA VAL A 16 4.02 -6.54 9.37
C VAL A 16 5.50 -6.83 9.68
N LEU A 17 6.24 -5.82 10.14
CA LEU A 17 7.66 -5.97 10.46
C LEU A 17 7.92 -6.70 11.78
N ALA A 18 7.05 -6.54 12.77
CA ALA A 18 7.07 -7.31 14.00
C ALA A 18 6.84 -8.81 13.70
N ALA A 19 5.88 -9.13 12.81
CA ALA A 19 5.68 -10.49 12.33
C ALA A 19 6.91 -11.02 11.57
N TRP A 20 7.52 -10.21 10.70
CA TRP A 20 8.79 -10.57 10.04
C TRP A 20 9.86 -10.91 11.06
N LYS A 21 10.04 -10.10 12.12
CA LYS A 21 11.06 -10.31 13.15
C LYS A 21 10.87 -11.64 13.87
N VAL A 22 9.63 -11.96 14.26
CA VAL A 22 9.29 -13.24 14.88
C VAL A 22 9.60 -14.40 13.92
N LEU A 23 9.10 -14.35 12.69
CA LEU A 23 9.30 -15.40 11.68
C LEU A 23 10.79 -15.60 11.35
N SER A 24 11.55 -14.52 11.19
CA SER A 24 12.98 -14.56 10.85
C SER A 24 13.86 -15.23 11.90
N SER A 25 13.40 -15.30 13.15
CA SER A 25 14.10 -15.98 14.25
C SER A 25 13.79 -17.47 14.38
N ARG A 26 12.82 -18.00 13.61
CA ARG A 26 12.39 -19.40 13.66
C ARG A 26 13.33 -20.24 12.81
N SER A 27 13.91 -21.30 13.37
CA SER A 27 14.84 -22.17 12.64
C SER A 27 14.18 -22.91 11.47
N GLU A 28 12.85 -23.03 11.47
CA GLU A 28 12.09 -23.65 10.39
C GLU A 28 11.78 -22.70 9.21
N VAL A 29 12.15 -21.42 9.32
CA VAL A 29 11.90 -20.39 8.30
C VAL A 29 13.21 -19.85 7.77
N ASP A 30 13.39 -19.84 6.45
CA ASP A 30 14.49 -19.07 5.82
C ASP A 30 14.18 -17.58 5.92
N GLY A 31 14.80 -16.90 6.89
CA GLY A 31 14.63 -15.47 7.14
C GLY A 31 14.96 -14.57 5.94
N ARG A 32 15.71 -15.08 4.95
CA ARG A 32 16.04 -14.36 3.71
C ARG A 32 14.93 -14.42 2.66
N ARG A 33 13.90 -15.25 2.87
CA ARG A 33 12.80 -15.52 1.92
C ARG A 33 11.42 -15.26 2.52
N ILE A 34 11.31 -14.24 3.37
CA ILE A 34 10.02 -13.82 3.93
C ILE A 34 9.43 -12.73 3.04
N GLY A 35 8.27 -12.99 2.43
CA GLY A 35 7.48 -11.99 1.73
C GLY A 35 6.21 -11.62 2.49
N ALA A 36 5.61 -10.47 2.18
CA ALA A 36 4.32 -10.06 2.73
C ALA A 36 3.34 -9.68 1.62
N GLN A 37 2.08 -10.09 1.82
CA GLN A 37 0.97 -9.69 0.97
C GLN A 37 -0.03 -8.89 1.79
N GLY A 38 -0.56 -7.84 1.19
CA GLY A 38 -1.62 -7.06 1.80
C GLY A 38 -2.62 -6.57 0.77
N HIS A 39 -3.88 -6.49 1.18
CA HIS A 39 -5.01 -6.07 0.34
C HIS A 39 -5.62 -4.77 0.86
N SER A 40 -5.95 -3.82 -0.01
CA SER A 40 -6.50 -2.50 0.34
C SER A 40 -5.63 -1.80 1.39
N ARG A 41 -6.15 -1.57 2.60
CA ARG A 41 -5.36 -1.06 3.73
C ARG A 41 -4.17 -1.94 4.10
N GLY A 42 -4.30 -3.27 4.00
CA GLY A 42 -3.17 -4.18 4.17
C GLY A 42 -2.12 -3.97 3.07
N GLY A 43 -2.54 -3.63 1.85
CA GLY A 43 -1.67 -3.27 0.75
C GLY A 43 -0.83 -2.03 1.06
N SER A 44 -1.45 -1.01 1.67
CA SER A 44 -0.74 0.16 2.19
C SER A 44 0.27 -0.23 3.28
N ALA A 45 -0.13 -1.11 4.21
CA ALA A 45 0.74 -1.54 5.30
C ALA A 45 2.00 -2.25 4.80
N VAL A 46 1.88 -3.16 3.82
CA VAL A 46 3.05 -3.87 3.26
C VAL A 46 3.94 -2.96 2.42
N LEU A 47 3.39 -1.94 1.74
CA LEU A 47 4.21 -0.93 1.06
C LEU A 47 5.00 -0.09 2.06
N SER A 48 4.35 0.43 3.08
CA SER A 48 5.03 1.21 4.13
C SER A 48 6.08 0.37 4.87
N ALA A 49 5.80 -0.91 5.12
CA ALA A 49 6.76 -1.84 5.72
C ALA A 49 7.97 -2.15 4.81
N ALA A 50 7.85 -2.01 3.48
CA ALA A 50 8.97 -2.20 2.56
C ALA A 50 9.93 -1.00 2.55
N THR A 51 9.41 0.21 2.75
CA THR A 51 10.16 1.47 2.72
C THR A 51 11.25 1.49 3.79
N ARG A 52 12.49 1.75 3.40
CA ARG A 52 13.68 1.71 4.28
C ARG A 52 13.59 2.68 5.44
N ARG A 53 13.04 3.88 5.23
CA ARG A 53 12.82 4.88 6.29
C ARG A 53 11.95 4.37 7.43
N PHE A 54 11.02 3.46 7.13
CA PHE A 54 10.21 2.80 8.14
C PHE A 54 10.86 1.51 8.65
N ALA A 55 11.30 0.64 7.72
CA ALA A 55 11.80 -0.69 8.03
C ALA A 55 13.08 -0.68 8.86
N ASP A 56 14.05 0.15 8.50
CA ASP A 56 15.35 0.16 9.17
C ASP A 56 15.21 0.66 10.62
N SER A 57 14.24 1.53 10.89
CA SER A 57 13.88 2.00 12.23
C SER A 57 13.22 0.89 13.08
N ALA A 58 12.38 0.04 12.47
CA ALA A 58 11.62 -0.98 13.19
C ALA A 58 12.39 -2.30 13.39
N VAL A 59 13.18 -2.73 12.40
CA VAL A 59 13.86 -4.05 12.40
C VAL A 59 15.36 -3.98 12.16
N GLY A 60 15.93 -2.79 12.02
CA GLY A 60 17.35 -2.55 11.81
C GLY A 60 17.75 -2.45 10.33
N PRO A 61 18.86 -1.76 10.01
CA PRO A 61 19.29 -1.54 8.63
C PRO A 61 19.47 -2.83 7.84
N GLY A 62 18.90 -2.87 6.63
CA GLY A 62 19.02 -4.02 5.72
C GLY A 62 18.24 -5.27 6.14
N ASN A 63 17.46 -5.19 7.23
CA ASN A 63 16.52 -6.24 7.62
C ASN A 63 15.13 -5.97 7.03
N GLY A 64 14.34 -7.03 6.85
CA GLY A 64 12.96 -6.95 6.41
C GLY A 64 12.64 -7.83 5.21
N LEU A 65 11.52 -7.51 4.58
CA LEU A 65 10.86 -8.35 3.59
C LEU A 65 11.70 -8.52 2.32
N ARG A 66 11.77 -9.74 1.81
CA ARG A 66 12.35 -10.05 0.51
C ARG A 66 11.51 -9.48 -0.64
N SER A 67 10.19 -9.62 -0.50
CA SER A 67 9.23 -9.29 -1.55
C SER A 67 7.91 -8.84 -0.94
N VAL A 68 7.23 -7.90 -1.60
CA VAL A 68 5.91 -7.40 -1.21
C VAL A 68 4.95 -7.45 -2.37
N LEU A 69 3.75 -7.99 -2.14
CA LEU A 69 2.62 -7.85 -3.04
C LEU A 69 1.54 -6.97 -2.41
N ALA A 70 1.31 -5.81 -2.99
CA ALA A 70 0.28 -4.87 -2.57
C ALA A 70 -0.90 -4.91 -3.56
N ALA A 71 -2.02 -5.48 -3.12
CA ALA A 71 -3.25 -5.51 -3.90
C ALA A 71 -4.06 -4.25 -3.62
N TYR A 72 -4.30 -3.45 -4.66
CA TYR A 72 -5.09 -2.22 -4.69
C TYR A 72 -4.85 -1.33 -3.46
N PRO A 73 -3.59 -0.96 -3.17
CA PRO A 73 -3.26 -0.25 -1.94
C PRO A 73 -3.77 1.19 -1.99
N TRP A 74 -4.10 1.75 -0.83
CA TRP A 74 -4.19 3.20 -0.73
C TRP A 74 -2.77 3.80 -0.67
N SER A 75 -2.44 4.74 -1.55
CA SER A 75 -1.14 5.44 -1.62
C SER A 75 -1.28 6.95 -1.42
N GLY A 76 -2.24 7.38 -0.61
CA GLY A 76 -2.48 8.80 -0.33
C GLY A 76 -1.48 9.43 0.64
N HIS A 77 -0.61 8.63 1.24
CA HIS A 77 0.58 9.12 1.92
C HIS A 77 1.83 8.32 1.53
N GLN A 78 2.95 9.01 1.35
CA GLN A 78 4.19 8.43 0.80
C GLN A 78 5.40 9.09 1.45
N PHE A 79 6.46 8.36 1.71
CA PHE A 79 7.72 8.97 2.14
C PHE A 79 8.34 9.77 0.98
N LEU A 80 8.98 10.90 1.30
CA LEU A 80 9.80 11.66 0.35
C LEU A 80 10.94 10.81 -0.20
N ASP A 81 11.55 9.98 0.66
CA ASP A 81 12.42 8.88 0.25
C ASP A 81 11.62 7.57 0.19
N PRO A 82 11.18 7.15 -1.01
CA PRO A 82 10.42 5.92 -1.19
C PRO A 82 11.32 4.68 -1.31
N GLY A 83 12.61 4.78 -0.99
CA GLY A 83 13.58 3.70 -1.17
C GLY A 83 13.14 2.42 -0.45
N VAL A 84 13.12 1.30 -1.18
CA VAL A 84 12.77 -0.04 -0.64
C VAL A 84 13.98 -0.97 -0.51
N GLY A 85 15.18 -0.48 -0.79
CA GLY A 85 16.40 -1.28 -0.78
C GLY A 85 16.33 -2.44 -1.77
N TYR A 86 16.58 -3.67 -1.30
CA TYR A 86 16.53 -4.87 -2.13
C TYR A 86 15.13 -5.47 -2.28
N THR A 87 14.13 -4.99 -1.53
CA THR A 87 12.78 -5.57 -1.54
C THR A 87 12.17 -5.43 -2.93
N GLU A 88 11.67 -6.54 -3.48
CA GLU A 88 10.95 -6.51 -4.75
C GLU A 88 9.45 -6.25 -4.52
N VAL A 89 8.91 -5.21 -5.14
CA VAL A 89 7.53 -4.74 -4.96
C VAL A 89 6.69 -5.09 -6.20
N ARG A 90 5.57 -5.79 -5.98
CA ARG A 90 4.52 -6.04 -6.97
C ARG A 90 3.24 -5.36 -6.53
N ILE A 91 2.64 -4.58 -7.42
CA ILE A 91 1.37 -3.91 -7.18
C ILE A 91 0.35 -4.36 -8.23
N LEU A 92 -0.84 -4.77 -7.77
CA LEU A 92 -1.96 -5.16 -8.62
C LEU A 92 -3.12 -4.20 -8.34
N MET A 93 -3.55 -3.42 -9.33
CA MET A 93 -4.48 -2.31 -9.12
C MET A 93 -5.57 -2.29 -10.19
N GLY A 94 -6.82 -2.02 -9.82
CA GLY A 94 -7.90 -1.77 -10.79
C GLY A 94 -7.86 -0.33 -11.28
N ASP A 95 -8.05 -0.09 -12.58
CA ASP A 95 -8.05 1.28 -13.13
C ASP A 95 -9.37 2.04 -12.90
N ARG A 96 -10.43 1.35 -12.45
CA ARG A 96 -11.73 1.92 -12.03
C ARG A 96 -11.96 1.81 -10.54
N ASP A 97 -10.90 1.71 -9.75
CA ASP A 97 -11.00 1.74 -8.30
C ASP A 97 -11.48 3.12 -7.81
N GLU A 98 -12.69 3.16 -7.27
CA GLU A 98 -13.32 4.36 -6.71
C GLU A 98 -12.91 4.62 -5.25
N TRP A 99 -12.21 3.67 -4.62
CA TRP A 99 -11.83 3.75 -3.21
C TRP A 99 -10.42 4.31 -3.02
N CYS A 100 -9.50 3.84 -3.85
CA CYS A 100 -8.07 4.15 -3.84
C CYS A 100 -7.66 4.69 -5.21
N SER A 101 -6.84 5.74 -5.25
CA SER A 101 -6.44 6.37 -6.51
C SER A 101 -5.44 5.50 -7.28
N PRO A 102 -5.77 5.02 -8.50
CA PRO A 102 -4.80 4.33 -9.36
C PRO A 102 -3.63 5.25 -9.73
N MET A 103 -3.88 6.56 -9.83
CA MET A 103 -2.87 7.57 -10.16
C MET A 103 -1.85 7.74 -9.03
N GLN A 104 -2.29 7.80 -7.77
CA GLN A 104 -1.37 7.86 -6.63
C GLN A 104 -0.51 6.60 -6.53
N VAL A 105 -1.12 5.44 -6.76
CA VAL A 105 -0.42 4.14 -6.78
C VAL A 105 0.61 4.08 -7.90
N GLN A 106 0.26 4.54 -9.10
CA GLN A 106 1.18 4.62 -10.22
C GLN A 106 2.34 5.56 -9.92
N GLY A 107 2.07 6.75 -9.35
CA GLY A 107 3.10 7.69 -8.91
C GLY A 107 4.04 7.08 -7.87
N HIS A 108 3.50 6.39 -6.87
CA HIS A 108 4.29 5.73 -5.82
C HIS A 108 5.22 4.66 -6.41
N ALA A 109 4.70 3.80 -7.30
CA ALA A 109 5.49 2.77 -7.96
C ALA A 109 6.63 3.37 -8.81
N GLN A 110 6.37 4.48 -9.50
CA GLN A 110 7.41 5.17 -10.26
C GLN A 110 8.43 5.86 -9.35
N ALA A 111 8.02 6.45 -8.24
CA ALA A 111 8.93 7.06 -7.27
C ALA A 111 9.91 6.02 -6.70
N ILE A 112 9.44 4.82 -6.35
CA ILE A 112 10.30 3.70 -5.91
C ILE A 112 11.31 3.33 -7.01
N ARG A 113 10.88 3.25 -8.27
CA ARG A 113 11.77 2.94 -9.41
C ARG A 113 12.83 4.01 -9.63
N LEU A 114 12.44 5.28 -9.55
CA LEU A 114 13.35 6.42 -9.71
C LEU A 114 14.39 6.48 -8.57
N ALA A 115 14.03 6.01 -7.37
CA ALA A 115 14.95 5.82 -6.25
C ALA A 115 15.83 4.55 -6.39
N GLY A 116 15.78 3.83 -7.52
CA GLY A 116 16.59 2.64 -7.79
C GLY A 116 15.97 1.32 -7.29
N GLY A 117 14.77 1.36 -6.72
CA GLY A 117 14.07 0.18 -6.24
C GLY A 117 13.42 -0.65 -7.35
N LYS A 118 13.11 -1.92 -7.06
CA LYS A 118 12.38 -2.81 -7.98
C LYS A 118 10.90 -2.78 -7.66
N ALA A 119 10.14 -1.93 -8.36
CA ALA A 119 8.68 -1.93 -8.30
C ALA A 119 8.05 -2.17 -9.67
N THR A 120 7.02 -3.01 -9.70
CA THR A 120 6.19 -3.27 -10.87
C THR A 120 4.72 -3.10 -10.54
N LEU A 121 3.97 -2.52 -11.47
CA LEU A 121 2.53 -2.31 -11.37
C LEU A 121 1.83 -2.99 -12.54
N ARG A 122 0.76 -3.74 -12.27
CA ARG A 122 -0.22 -4.14 -13.28
C ARG A 122 -1.54 -3.45 -13.00
N LEU A 123 -2.03 -2.71 -14.00
CA LEU A 123 -3.37 -2.16 -14.00
C LEU A 123 -4.33 -3.17 -14.66
N PHE A 124 -5.44 -3.46 -13.99
CA PHE A 124 -6.51 -4.32 -14.47
C PHE A 124 -7.60 -3.43 -15.08
N ALA A 125 -7.78 -3.54 -16.39
CA ALA A 125 -8.67 -2.68 -17.16
C ALA A 125 -10.13 -2.88 -16.75
N GLY A 126 -10.79 -1.79 -16.36
CA GLY A 126 -12.15 -1.73 -15.88
C GLY A 126 -12.41 -2.33 -14.49
N ALA A 127 -11.39 -2.85 -13.80
CA ALA A 127 -11.57 -3.53 -12.52
C ALA A 127 -11.84 -2.54 -11.38
N ALA A 128 -12.78 -2.90 -10.50
CA ALA A 128 -13.17 -2.11 -9.34
C ALA A 128 -12.30 -2.43 -8.11
N HIS A 129 -12.62 -1.85 -6.95
CA HIS A 129 -11.91 -2.19 -5.72
C HIS A 129 -12.20 -3.66 -5.31
N SER A 130 -11.23 -4.35 -4.73
CA SER A 130 -11.38 -5.76 -4.31
C SER A 130 -11.81 -6.74 -5.43
N PHE A 131 -11.27 -6.54 -6.64
CA PHE A 131 -11.57 -7.36 -7.81
C PHE A 131 -11.06 -8.81 -7.74
N ASP A 132 -10.28 -9.16 -6.73
CA ASP A 132 -9.74 -10.49 -6.48
C ASP A 132 -10.69 -11.42 -5.70
N ARG A 133 -11.80 -10.90 -5.16
CA ARG A 133 -12.67 -11.62 -4.21
C ARG A 133 -13.48 -12.77 -4.82
N GLY A 134 -13.68 -12.79 -6.14
CA GLY A 134 -14.53 -13.76 -6.82
C GLY A 134 -16.03 -13.56 -6.58
N THR A 135 -16.43 -12.41 -6.03
CA THR A 135 -17.85 -12.05 -5.78
C THR A 135 -18.34 -11.08 -6.84
N SER A 136 -19.62 -11.14 -7.21
CA SER A 136 -20.22 -10.18 -8.15
C SER A 136 -20.00 -8.73 -7.74
N LEU A 137 -19.94 -7.84 -8.74
CA LEU A 137 -19.88 -6.40 -8.51
C LEU A 137 -21.05 -5.92 -7.65
N GLN A 138 -20.74 -5.14 -6.63
CA GLN A 138 -21.71 -4.53 -5.72
C GLN A 138 -21.35 -3.06 -5.49
N ARG A 139 -22.37 -2.19 -5.53
CA ARG A 139 -22.27 -0.82 -5.06
C ARG A 139 -22.48 -0.77 -3.55
N VAL A 140 -21.55 -0.14 -2.84
CA VAL A 140 -21.58 0.09 -1.39
C VAL A 140 -21.92 1.56 -1.18
N GLU A 141 -23.20 1.91 -1.07
CA GLU A 141 -23.66 3.31 -1.07
C GLU A 141 -23.15 4.12 0.12
N GLU A 142 -23.00 3.47 1.27
CA GLU A 142 -22.51 4.06 2.51
C GLU A 142 -21.00 4.31 2.52
N ALA A 143 -20.26 3.76 1.54
CA ALA A 143 -18.82 3.93 1.42
C ALA A 143 -18.45 5.42 1.43
N SER A 144 -17.43 5.76 2.22
CA SER A 144 -16.94 7.14 2.32
C SER A 144 -15.55 7.20 1.73
N VAL A 145 -15.44 7.76 0.52
CA VAL A 145 -14.22 7.75 -0.26
C VAL A 145 -13.65 9.15 -0.49
N SER A 146 -12.37 9.22 -0.84
CA SER A 146 -11.66 10.47 -1.12
C SER A 146 -10.56 10.20 -2.12
N GLN A 147 -10.96 9.52 -3.21
CA GLN A 147 -10.03 8.95 -4.19
C GLN A 147 -9.25 10.03 -4.96
N ALA A 148 -9.81 11.24 -5.09
CA ALA A 148 -9.16 12.38 -5.72
C ALA A 148 -8.39 13.29 -4.73
N ALA A 149 -8.32 12.94 -3.45
CA ALA A 149 -7.59 13.75 -2.47
C ALA A 149 -6.08 13.78 -2.81
N PRO A 150 -5.39 14.92 -2.62
CA PRO A 150 -3.95 15.03 -2.84
C PRO A 150 -3.15 14.02 -2.02
N THR A 151 -1.96 13.67 -2.51
CA THR A 151 -0.99 12.88 -1.75
C THR A 151 -0.35 13.76 -0.69
N SER A 152 -0.29 13.28 0.56
CA SER A 152 0.55 13.85 1.60
C SER A 152 1.90 13.16 1.64
N TYR A 153 2.97 13.88 1.93
CA TYR A 153 4.30 13.29 2.04
C TYR A 153 4.73 13.14 3.49
N LEU A 154 5.61 12.19 3.76
CA LEU A 154 6.31 12.06 5.03
C LEU A 154 7.80 12.31 4.82
N THR A 155 8.43 13.03 5.74
CA THR A 155 9.89 13.13 5.83
C THR A 155 10.51 11.83 6.31
N ASP A 156 11.84 11.75 6.24
CA ASP A 156 12.61 10.57 6.66
C ASP A 156 12.42 10.18 8.13
N ASP A 157 12.09 11.15 8.99
CA ASP A 157 11.77 10.97 10.40
C ASP A 157 10.27 10.79 10.68
N GLY A 158 9.44 10.73 9.63
CA GLY A 158 8.02 10.41 9.71
C GLY A 158 7.08 11.59 9.98
N ALA A 159 7.57 12.83 9.98
CA ALA A 159 6.70 14.00 10.05
C ALA A 159 5.93 14.18 8.74
N PHE A 160 4.63 14.47 8.83
CA PHE A 160 3.82 14.75 7.64
C PHE A 160 4.10 16.14 7.09
N ILE A 161 4.05 16.26 5.77
CA ILE A 161 3.97 17.51 5.04
C ILE A 161 2.53 17.61 4.52
N HIS A 162 1.81 18.64 4.97
CA HIS A 162 0.45 18.89 4.52
C HIS A 162 0.47 19.19 3.00
N PRO A 163 -0.49 18.71 2.18
CA PRO A 163 -0.46 18.90 0.73
C PRO A 163 -0.48 20.34 0.21
N LEU A 164 -0.76 21.31 1.09
CA LEU A 164 -0.77 22.75 0.79
C LEU A 164 0.45 23.49 1.34
N GLU A 165 1.35 22.78 2.01
CA GLU A 165 2.51 23.34 2.69
C GLU A 165 3.78 22.71 2.14
N CYS A 166 4.92 23.35 2.40
CA CYS A 166 6.23 22.82 2.01
C CYS A 166 7.03 22.29 3.22
N ASP A 167 6.73 22.80 4.41
CA ASP A 167 7.45 22.45 5.63
C ASP A 167 6.79 21.24 6.33
N PRO A 168 7.60 20.33 6.90
CA PRO A 168 7.06 19.22 7.70
C PRO A 168 6.50 19.71 9.02
N ASN A 169 5.41 19.08 9.46
CA ASN A 169 4.78 19.33 10.74
C ASN A 169 4.64 18.00 11.52
N PRO A 170 5.49 17.75 12.54
CA PRO A 170 5.45 16.50 13.31
C PRO A 170 4.20 16.36 14.19
N ALA A 171 3.41 17.42 14.36
CA ALA A 171 2.15 17.36 15.10
C ALA A 171 0.97 16.86 14.23
N LEU A 172 1.12 16.82 12.90
CA LEU A 172 0.09 16.27 12.02
C LEU A 172 0.02 14.75 12.16
N VAL A 173 -1.19 14.23 12.12
CA VAL A 173 -1.46 12.79 12.04
C VAL A 173 -2.34 12.46 10.83
N ASP A 174 -2.47 11.16 10.52
CA ASP A 174 -3.33 10.68 9.42
C ASP A 174 -4.74 11.32 9.48
N ARG A 175 -5.30 11.45 10.68
CA ARG A 175 -6.64 12.02 10.91
C ARG A 175 -6.76 13.47 10.42
N ASP A 176 -5.74 14.29 10.59
CA ASP A 176 -5.79 15.71 10.19
C ASP A 176 -5.89 15.83 8.67
N LEU A 177 -5.09 15.02 7.97
CA LEU A 177 -5.10 14.92 6.51
C LEU A 177 -6.43 14.37 5.99
N MET A 178 -7.02 13.40 6.71
CA MET A 178 -8.35 12.88 6.40
C MET A 178 -9.43 13.96 6.57
N VAL A 179 -9.38 14.74 7.65
CA VAL A 179 -10.30 15.86 7.90
C VAL A 179 -10.14 16.94 6.83
N TYR A 180 -8.91 17.27 6.44
CA TYR A 180 -8.64 18.20 5.34
C TYR A 180 -9.29 17.72 4.04
N ALA A 181 -9.06 16.46 3.65
CA ALA A 181 -9.61 15.91 2.41
C ALA A 181 -11.14 16.03 2.35
N LEU A 182 -11.83 15.79 3.47
CA LEU A 182 -13.28 15.97 3.57
C LEU A 182 -13.69 17.44 3.47
N LYS A 183 -13.05 18.34 4.24
CA LYS A 183 -13.37 19.78 4.23
C LYS A 183 -13.11 20.45 2.89
N ALA A 184 -12.08 19.98 2.17
CA ALA A 184 -11.72 20.48 0.85
C ALA A 184 -12.62 19.93 -0.28
N GLY A 185 -13.63 19.12 0.04
CA GLY A 185 -14.61 18.63 -0.94
C GLY A 185 -14.17 17.41 -1.74
N TYR A 186 -13.08 16.74 -1.33
CA TYR A 186 -12.67 15.48 -1.97
C TYR A 186 -13.49 14.27 -1.51
N GLY A 187 -14.33 14.44 -0.48
CA GLY A 187 -15.21 13.40 0.03
C GLY A 187 -16.33 13.04 -0.96
N ALA A 188 -16.50 11.75 -1.24
CA ALA A 188 -17.61 11.22 -2.02
C ALA A 188 -18.26 10.02 -1.31
N LYS A 189 -19.53 9.78 -1.65
CA LYS A 189 -20.30 8.61 -1.20
C LYS A 189 -20.43 7.57 -2.29
N GLY A 190 -20.46 6.31 -1.87
CA GLY A 190 -20.59 5.17 -2.74
C GLY A 190 -19.28 4.75 -3.38
N ALA A 191 -19.04 3.43 -3.44
CA ALA A 191 -17.95 2.84 -4.21
C ALA A 191 -18.35 1.43 -4.66
N THR A 192 -17.82 1.00 -5.81
CA THR A 192 -18.05 -0.35 -6.35
C THR A 192 -16.93 -1.28 -5.90
N ILE A 193 -17.32 -2.46 -5.41
CA ILE A 193 -16.39 -3.53 -5.07
C ILE A 193 -16.77 -4.82 -5.79
N GLY A 194 -15.80 -5.72 -5.93
CA GLY A 194 -16.02 -7.08 -6.42
C GLY A 194 -15.40 -7.33 -7.80
N THR A 195 -15.64 -8.53 -8.29
CA THR A 195 -15.01 -9.13 -9.45
C THR A 195 -15.95 -9.09 -10.65
N ARG A 196 -15.39 -8.78 -11.82
CA ARG A 196 -16.05 -8.94 -13.11
C ARG A 196 -15.28 -9.92 -13.97
N GLY A 197 -16.00 -10.85 -14.62
CA GLY A 197 -15.38 -11.82 -15.52
C GLY A 197 -14.30 -12.65 -14.82
N ASP A 198 -13.10 -12.67 -15.41
CA ASP A 198 -11.93 -13.46 -14.99
C ASP A 198 -10.92 -12.67 -14.14
N GLU A 199 -11.27 -11.46 -13.68
CA GLU A 199 -10.38 -10.57 -12.94
C GLU A 199 -9.72 -11.24 -11.71
N ALA A 200 -10.47 -12.06 -10.97
CA ALA A 200 -9.95 -12.78 -9.80
C ALA A 200 -8.96 -13.90 -10.18
N ASP A 201 -9.21 -14.60 -11.29
CA ASP A 201 -8.31 -15.64 -11.77
C ASP A 201 -7.01 -15.02 -12.31
N LEU A 202 -7.12 -13.91 -13.04
CA LEU A 202 -5.96 -13.15 -13.53
C LEU A 202 -5.14 -12.57 -12.38
N PHE A 203 -5.79 -12.06 -11.33
CA PHE A 203 -5.12 -11.62 -10.10
C PHE A 203 -4.35 -12.79 -9.46
N ARG A 204 -5.02 -13.93 -9.27
CA ARG A 204 -4.43 -15.12 -8.64
C ARG A 204 -3.24 -15.64 -9.42
N ALA A 205 -3.33 -15.69 -10.75
CA ALA A 205 -2.24 -16.13 -11.61
C ALA A 205 -1.00 -15.25 -11.44
N ASP A 206 -1.17 -13.92 -11.49
CA ASP A 206 -0.08 -12.95 -11.32
C ASP A 206 0.57 -13.04 -9.92
N MET A 207 -0.27 -13.15 -8.89
CA MET A 207 0.16 -13.34 -7.51
C MET A 207 1.01 -14.61 -7.35
N LEU A 208 0.55 -15.75 -7.89
CA LEU A 208 1.29 -17.01 -7.80
C LEU A 208 2.61 -16.95 -8.57
N GLU A 209 2.63 -16.37 -9.77
CA GLU A 209 3.84 -16.18 -10.56
C GLU A 209 4.88 -15.33 -9.80
N PHE A 210 4.45 -14.23 -9.18
CA PHE A 210 5.31 -13.36 -8.39
C PHE A 210 5.96 -14.11 -7.22
N TRP A 211 5.19 -14.90 -6.47
CA TRP A 211 5.70 -15.64 -5.32
C TRP A 211 6.61 -16.80 -5.71
N GLN A 212 6.27 -17.53 -6.77
CA GLN A 212 7.14 -18.58 -7.32
C GLN A 212 8.50 -18.01 -7.70
N ARG A 213 8.51 -16.90 -8.44
CA ARG A 213 9.75 -16.28 -8.91
C ARG A 213 10.61 -15.71 -7.78
N THR A 214 10.01 -15.13 -6.74
CA THR A 214 10.76 -14.33 -5.76
C THR A 214 11.13 -15.07 -4.48
N LEU A 215 10.42 -16.15 -4.13
CA LEU A 215 10.63 -16.89 -2.89
C LEU A 215 11.07 -18.36 -3.08
N GLN A 216 10.94 -18.94 -4.27
CA GLN A 216 11.37 -20.34 -4.50
C GLN A 216 12.85 -20.46 -4.87
N THR A 217 13.49 -19.41 -5.39
CA THR A 217 14.92 -19.37 -5.74
C THR A 217 15.79 -19.05 -4.55
#